data_AF-A0A7L2I8C4-F1
#
_entry.id   AF-A0A7L2I8C4-F1
#
_cell.length_a   1.000
_cell.length_b   1.000
_cell.length_c   1.000
_cell.angle_alpha   90.00
_cell.angle_beta   90.00
_cell.angle_gamma   90.00
#
_symmetry.space_group_name_H-M   'P 1'
#
loop_
_entity.id
_entity.type
_entity.pdbx_description
1 polymer ?
#
loop_
_entity_poly.entity_id
_entity_poly.type
_entity_poly.pdbx_seq_one_letter_code
_entity_poly.pdbx_strand_id
1 'polypeptide(L)'
;SYRLAPKHHFPAQFEDVYSVTKYFLQSKVLSQYKVDPNRVCVAGDSAGGNLAAAVAQQLPEDPEVTTQLKAQALIYPALQTLDLHSPSYEENKDDPLLSRPLMVRFWSEYFTTDASLREAMDSNRHVPASSGHLFQLVNWSSLLPAQMSEGHLYAKPTSGSPELARKYPGFLDVRAAPLLAAEARLRRLPLTYILTCGHDVLRDDGVMYAARLRAAGVPLTHRHFEEAFHGALFFVSGLSELAVGRRLLNSYTEWLDENL
;
A
#
# COMPACT_ATOMS: atom_id res chain seq x y z
N SER A 1 -12.31 -12.50 5.60
CA SER A 1 -13.15 -11.29 5.66
C SER A 1 -12.74 -10.51 6.90
N TYR A 2 -12.06 -9.37 6.72
CA TYR A 2 -11.60 -8.53 7.83
C TYR A 2 -12.65 -7.47 8.16
N ARG A 3 -12.61 -6.92 9.38
CA ARG A 3 -13.50 -5.87 9.86
C ARG A 3 -13.32 -4.58 9.05
N LEU A 4 -14.41 -3.89 8.68
CA LEU A 4 -14.35 -2.71 7.80
C LEU A 4 -14.56 -1.40 8.56
N ALA A 5 -13.87 -0.36 8.10
CA ALA A 5 -14.15 1.03 8.48
C ALA A 5 -15.48 1.49 7.84
N PRO A 6 -16.19 2.47 8.43
CA PRO A 6 -15.85 3.19 9.67
C PRO A 6 -16.30 2.47 10.95
N LYS A 7 -16.95 1.29 10.86
CA LYS A 7 -17.44 0.57 12.06
C LYS A 7 -16.30 0.09 12.96
N HIS A 8 -15.18 -0.30 12.34
CA HIS A 8 -13.96 -0.67 13.03
C HIS A 8 -12.80 0.13 12.42
N HIS A 9 -12.16 1.00 13.20
CA HIS A 9 -11.02 1.77 12.74
C HIS A 9 -9.71 0.97 12.89
N PHE A 10 -8.65 1.44 12.23
CA PHE A 10 -7.29 0.94 12.42
C PHE A 10 -6.96 0.84 13.92
N PRO A 11 -6.34 -0.28 14.39
CA PRO A 11 -5.69 -1.34 13.60
C PRO A 11 -6.55 -2.58 13.31
N ALA A 12 -7.87 -2.55 13.45
CA ALA A 12 -8.71 -3.76 13.39
C ALA A 12 -8.52 -4.61 12.12
N GLN A 13 -8.43 -3.96 10.95
CA GLN A 13 -8.22 -4.57 9.65
C GLN A 13 -6.89 -5.32 9.60
N PHE A 14 -5.82 -4.63 10.03
CA PHE A 14 -4.47 -5.16 10.08
C PHE A 14 -4.39 -6.35 11.03
N GLU A 15 -4.96 -6.24 12.24
CA GLU A 15 -4.99 -7.32 13.21
C GLU A 15 -5.67 -8.58 12.64
N ASP A 16 -6.80 -8.42 11.95
CA ASP A 16 -7.54 -9.55 11.37
C ASP A 16 -6.69 -10.29 10.32
N VAL A 17 -6.11 -9.56 9.36
CA VAL A 17 -5.28 -10.19 8.31
C VAL A 17 -3.98 -10.74 8.86
N TYR A 18 -3.39 -10.09 9.87
CA TYR A 18 -2.16 -10.52 10.50
C TYR A 18 -2.38 -11.82 11.29
N SER A 19 -3.42 -11.87 12.12
CA SER A 19 -3.76 -13.07 12.90
C SER A 19 -4.06 -14.27 12.00
N VAL A 20 -4.81 -14.08 10.90
CA VAL A 20 -5.11 -15.15 9.95
C VAL A 20 -3.85 -15.62 9.23
N THR A 21 -2.99 -14.70 8.77
CA THR A 21 -1.74 -15.05 8.10
C THR A 21 -0.81 -15.82 9.03
N LYS A 22 -0.62 -15.34 10.26
CA LYS A 22 0.18 -16.01 11.29
C LYS A 22 -0.36 -17.39 11.64
N TYR A 23 -1.68 -17.54 11.75
CA TYR A 23 -2.30 -18.85 11.95
C TYR A 23 -2.06 -19.80 10.77
N PHE A 24 -2.23 -19.31 9.54
CA PHE A 24 -2.04 -20.10 8.33
C PHE A 24 -0.60 -20.60 8.17
N LEU A 25 0.38 -19.78 8.55
CA LEU A 25 1.82 -20.11 8.48
C LEU A 25 2.28 -21.17 9.50
N GLN A 26 1.41 -21.61 10.42
CA GLN A 26 1.74 -22.69 11.35
C GLN A 26 1.90 -24.02 10.60
N SER A 27 2.98 -24.76 10.89
CA SER A 27 3.31 -26.00 10.17
C SER A 27 2.17 -27.04 10.16
N LYS A 28 1.39 -27.13 11.24
CA LYS A 28 0.20 -28.01 11.30
C LYS A 28 -0.90 -27.60 10.31
N VAL A 29 -1.09 -26.29 10.11
CA VAL A 29 -2.12 -25.74 9.22
C VAL A 29 -1.69 -25.90 7.77
N LEU A 30 -0.43 -25.58 7.45
CA LEU A 30 0.14 -25.82 6.12
C LEU A 30 0.05 -27.31 5.72
N SER A 31 0.41 -28.21 6.64
CA SER A 31 0.29 -29.67 6.42
C SER A 31 -1.15 -30.11 6.19
N GLN A 32 -2.10 -29.61 6.99
CA GLN A 32 -3.53 -29.89 6.82
C GLN A 32 -4.04 -29.52 5.43
N TYR A 33 -3.59 -28.39 4.88
CA TYR A 33 -3.98 -27.92 3.55
C TYR A 33 -3.05 -28.39 2.42
N LYS A 34 -2.04 -29.21 2.73
CA LYS A 34 -1.02 -29.71 1.77
C LYS A 34 -0.29 -28.58 1.03
N VAL A 35 0.00 -27.50 1.74
CA VAL A 35 0.74 -26.34 1.22
C VAL A 35 2.22 -26.50 1.51
N ASP A 36 3.07 -26.30 0.50
CA ASP A 36 4.52 -26.24 0.69
C ASP A 36 4.89 -24.96 1.46
N PRO A 37 5.53 -25.07 2.64
CA PRO A 37 5.93 -23.90 3.43
C PRO A 37 6.89 -22.96 2.69
N ASN A 38 7.57 -23.40 1.63
CA ASN A 38 8.48 -22.58 0.83
C ASN A 38 7.79 -21.88 -0.35
N ARG A 39 6.47 -22.04 -0.52
CA ARG A 39 5.67 -21.51 -1.64
C ARG A 39 4.44 -20.75 -1.13
N VAL A 40 4.59 -19.99 -0.04
CA VAL A 40 3.51 -19.17 0.54
C VAL A 40 3.68 -17.69 0.16
N CYS A 41 2.61 -17.08 -0.35
CA CYS A 41 2.56 -15.67 -0.72
C CYS A 41 1.40 -14.96 -0.04
N VAL A 42 1.59 -13.69 0.30
CA VAL A 42 0.49 -12.76 0.60
C VAL A 42 0.25 -11.84 -0.58
N ALA A 43 -1.01 -11.58 -0.89
CA ALA A 43 -1.37 -10.72 -2.01
C ALA A 43 -2.60 -9.88 -1.66
N GLY A 44 -2.71 -8.72 -2.31
CA GLY A 44 -3.88 -7.89 -2.21
C GLY A 44 -3.84 -6.70 -3.16
N ASP A 45 -5.01 -6.15 -3.43
CA ASP A 45 -5.21 -5.03 -4.33
C ASP A 45 -5.68 -3.78 -3.56
N SER A 46 -5.24 -2.58 -3.95
CA SER A 46 -5.63 -1.32 -3.31
C SER A 46 -5.38 -1.34 -1.78
N ALA A 47 -6.43 -1.18 -0.96
CA ALA A 47 -6.36 -1.34 0.50
C ALA A 47 -5.96 -2.76 0.94
N GLY A 48 -6.28 -3.80 0.17
CA GLY A 48 -5.74 -5.15 0.37
C GLY A 48 -4.23 -5.22 0.11
N GLY A 49 -3.72 -4.44 -0.85
CA GLY A 49 -2.30 -4.30 -1.12
C GLY A 49 -1.55 -3.60 0.02
N ASN A 50 -2.18 -2.59 0.63
CA ASN A 50 -1.72 -1.98 1.89
C ASN A 50 -1.52 -3.04 2.98
N LEU A 51 -2.57 -3.82 3.23
CA LEU A 51 -2.60 -4.86 4.26
C LEU A 51 -1.57 -5.96 3.99
N ALA A 52 -1.42 -6.40 2.73
CA ALA A 52 -0.42 -7.39 2.34
C ALA A 52 1.02 -6.89 2.61
N ALA A 53 1.32 -5.64 2.25
CA ALA A 53 2.61 -5.02 2.53
C ALA A 53 2.88 -4.88 4.03
N ALA A 54 1.87 -4.44 4.81
CA ALA A 54 1.97 -4.33 6.26
C ALA A 54 2.22 -5.68 6.94
N VAL A 55 1.53 -6.74 6.51
CA VAL A 55 1.72 -8.11 7.03
C VAL A 55 3.12 -8.61 6.68
N ALA A 56 3.56 -8.48 5.43
CA ALA A 56 4.90 -8.91 5.01
C ALA A 56 6.00 -8.20 5.80
N GLN A 57 5.78 -6.94 6.18
CA GLN A 57 6.67 -6.17 7.04
C GLN A 57 6.65 -6.58 8.51
N GLN A 58 5.51 -7.01 9.04
CA GLN A 58 5.36 -7.37 10.45
C GLN A 58 5.85 -8.78 10.76
N LEU A 59 5.64 -9.75 9.86
CA LEU A 59 5.95 -11.17 10.11
C LEU A 59 7.42 -11.40 10.53
N PRO A 60 8.44 -10.79 9.89
CA PRO A 60 9.85 -10.96 10.31
C PRO A 60 10.20 -10.33 11.66
N GLU A 61 9.31 -9.54 12.25
CA GLU A 61 9.48 -8.92 13.57
C GLU A 61 8.89 -9.79 14.69
N ASP A 62 8.09 -10.80 14.34
CA ASP A 62 7.37 -11.64 15.30
C ASP A 62 8.13 -12.96 15.52
N PRO A 63 8.72 -13.18 16.71
CA PRO A 63 9.51 -14.37 16.98
C PRO A 63 8.69 -15.67 17.01
N GLU A 64 7.36 -15.58 17.08
CA GLU A 64 6.48 -16.76 17.03
C GLU A 64 6.25 -17.24 15.58
N VAL A 65 6.63 -16.45 14.58
CA VAL A 65 6.50 -16.79 13.15
C VAL A 65 7.77 -17.50 12.68
N THR A 66 7.69 -18.82 12.52
CA THR A 66 8.83 -19.64 12.06
C THR A 66 8.84 -19.86 10.55
N THR A 67 7.68 -19.89 9.90
CA THR A 67 7.56 -20.00 8.44
C THR A 67 7.56 -18.61 7.81
N GLN A 68 8.52 -18.33 6.92
CA GLN A 68 8.60 -17.06 6.21
C GLN A 68 7.78 -17.09 4.92
N LEU A 69 7.33 -15.92 4.48
CA LEU A 69 6.72 -15.78 3.16
C LEU A 69 7.78 -15.96 2.07
N LYS A 70 7.44 -16.68 1.01
CA LYS A 70 8.25 -16.76 -0.21
C LYS A 70 8.15 -15.48 -1.02
N ALA A 71 6.94 -14.90 -1.07
CA ALA A 71 6.62 -13.77 -1.91
C ALA A 71 5.55 -12.84 -1.30
N GLN A 72 5.49 -11.60 -1.79
CA GLN A 72 4.34 -10.71 -1.64
C GLN A 72 3.96 -10.10 -3.00
N ALA A 73 2.67 -9.93 -3.27
CA ALA A 73 2.17 -9.28 -4.49
C ALA A 73 1.22 -8.13 -4.17
N LEU A 74 1.59 -6.93 -4.59
CA LEU A 74 0.92 -5.68 -4.26
C LEU A 74 0.35 -5.06 -5.53
N ILE A 75 -0.97 -5.00 -5.63
CA ILE A 75 -1.64 -4.58 -6.86
C ILE A 75 -2.22 -3.18 -6.62
N TYR A 76 -1.72 -2.17 -7.33
CA TYR A 76 -2.03 -0.74 -7.16
C TYR A 76 -2.24 -0.32 -5.69
N PRO A 77 -1.26 -0.60 -4.81
CA PRO A 77 -1.47 -0.53 -3.36
C PRO A 77 -1.51 0.90 -2.82
N ALA A 78 -2.36 1.16 -1.83
CA ALA A 78 -2.30 2.39 -1.02
C ALA A 78 -1.19 2.22 0.03
N LEU A 79 -0.15 3.07 0.07
CA LEU A 79 1.04 2.79 0.88
C LEU A 79 1.47 3.94 1.78
N GLN A 80 0.99 5.17 1.57
CA GLN A 80 1.28 6.29 2.44
C GLN A 80 0.10 7.23 2.65
N THR A 81 0.18 7.96 3.75
CA THR A 81 -0.87 8.85 4.27
C THR A 81 -0.38 10.28 4.42
N LEU A 82 0.91 10.56 4.19
CA LEU A 82 1.56 11.81 4.63
C LEU A 82 1.48 12.91 3.59
N ASP A 83 1.56 12.56 2.31
CA ASP A 83 1.51 13.50 1.19
C ASP A 83 0.44 13.06 0.19
N LEU A 84 -0.75 13.66 0.29
CA LEU A 84 -1.89 13.36 -0.58
C LEU A 84 -1.98 14.31 -1.79
N HIS A 85 -0.85 14.95 -2.14
CA HIS A 85 -0.68 15.92 -3.22
C HIS A 85 0.53 15.55 -4.11
N SER A 86 0.89 14.26 -4.18
CA SER A 86 1.89 13.79 -5.15
C SER A 86 1.42 14.03 -6.60
N PRO A 87 2.31 13.99 -7.60
CA PRO A 87 1.94 14.14 -9.01
C PRO A 87 0.70 13.34 -9.42
N SER A 88 0.64 12.04 -9.08
CA SER A 88 -0.50 11.19 -9.40
C SER A 88 -1.80 11.56 -8.68
N TYR A 89 -1.71 12.04 -7.44
CA TYR A 89 -2.86 12.53 -6.69
C TYR A 89 -3.47 13.78 -7.32
N GLU A 90 -2.66 14.64 -7.94
CA GLU A 90 -3.12 15.85 -8.65
C GLU A 90 -3.56 15.58 -10.09
N GLU A 91 -2.81 14.77 -10.84
CA GLU A 91 -3.12 14.39 -12.22
C GLU A 91 -4.44 13.62 -12.32
N ASN A 92 -4.67 12.69 -11.39
CA ASN A 92 -5.83 11.79 -11.38
C ASN A 92 -6.88 12.21 -10.35
N LYS A 93 -6.85 13.45 -9.85
CA LYS A 93 -7.69 13.89 -8.72
C LYS A 93 -9.19 13.75 -8.97
N ASP A 94 -9.61 13.81 -10.24
CA ASP A 94 -11.00 13.75 -10.70
C ASP A 94 -11.36 12.40 -11.35
N ASP A 95 -10.51 11.37 -11.20
CA ASP A 95 -10.77 10.04 -11.75
C ASP A 95 -12.12 9.48 -11.22
N PRO A 96 -12.99 8.94 -12.11
CA PRO A 96 -14.34 8.53 -11.72
C PRO A 96 -14.40 7.28 -10.84
N LEU A 97 -13.32 6.47 -10.79
CA LEU A 97 -13.25 5.26 -9.96
C LEU A 97 -12.57 5.53 -8.62
N LEU A 98 -11.45 6.27 -8.64
CA LEU A 98 -10.75 6.66 -7.41
C LEU A 98 -10.23 8.10 -7.49
N SER A 99 -11.10 9.05 -7.16
CA SER A 99 -10.73 10.47 -7.03
C SER A 99 -9.92 10.75 -5.75
N ARG A 100 -9.15 11.84 -5.75
CA ARG A 100 -8.40 12.30 -4.56
C ARG A 100 -9.31 12.55 -3.35
N PRO A 101 -10.46 13.26 -3.47
CA PRO A 101 -11.39 13.44 -2.34
C PRO A 101 -11.93 12.12 -1.78
N LEU A 102 -12.18 11.12 -2.64
CA LEU A 102 -12.60 9.80 -2.20
C LEU A 102 -11.48 9.08 -1.43
N MET A 103 -10.24 9.17 -1.89
CA MET A 103 -9.10 8.59 -1.19
C MET A 103 -8.82 9.27 0.16
N VAL A 104 -8.93 10.61 0.24
CA VAL A 104 -8.86 11.36 1.51
C VAL A 104 -9.93 10.88 2.48
N ARG A 105 -11.16 10.68 1.99
CA ARG A 105 -12.24 10.11 2.80
C ARG A 105 -11.88 8.71 3.31
N PHE A 106 -11.43 7.81 2.44
CA PHE A 106 -11.04 6.45 2.85
C PHE A 106 -9.92 6.45 3.89
N TRP A 107 -8.86 7.25 3.70
CA TRP A 107 -7.80 7.38 4.68
C TRP A 107 -8.31 7.93 6.01
N SER A 108 -9.11 8.99 6.00
CA SER A 108 -9.64 9.56 7.25
C SER A 108 -10.55 8.57 7.99
N GLU A 109 -11.52 7.95 7.30
CA GLU A 109 -12.46 6.97 7.87
C GLU A 109 -11.76 5.70 8.37
N TYR A 110 -10.60 5.35 7.80
CA TYR A 110 -9.79 4.26 8.30
C TYR A 110 -9.31 4.52 9.74
N PHE A 111 -9.04 5.77 10.11
CA PHE A 111 -8.57 6.15 11.45
C PHE A 111 -9.68 6.65 12.38
N THR A 112 -10.67 7.38 11.85
CA THR A 112 -11.73 8.04 12.64
C THR A 112 -12.86 8.58 11.75
N THR A 113 -14.02 8.84 12.33
CA THR A 113 -15.11 9.60 11.69
C THR A 113 -15.06 11.11 11.95
N ASP A 114 -14.04 11.58 12.66
CA ASP A 114 -13.84 13.00 12.96
C ASP A 114 -13.46 13.80 11.70
N ALA A 115 -14.34 14.73 11.32
CA ALA A 115 -14.17 15.57 10.14
C ALA A 115 -12.86 16.40 10.17
N SER A 116 -12.35 16.75 11.35
CA SER A 116 -11.12 17.54 11.47
C SER A 116 -9.89 16.82 10.89
N LEU A 117 -9.81 15.49 11.00
CA LEU A 117 -8.74 14.73 10.37
C LEU A 117 -8.91 14.73 8.85
N ARG A 118 -10.13 14.56 8.34
CA ARG A 118 -10.42 14.59 6.90
C ARG A 118 -10.07 15.93 6.27
N GLU A 119 -10.46 17.04 6.90
CA GLU A 119 -10.14 18.40 6.44
C GLU A 119 -8.63 18.68 6.47
N ALA A 120 -7.94 18.20 7.52
CA ALA A 120 -6.50 18.31 7.60
C ALA A 120 -5.79 17.47 6.52
N MET A 121 -6.26 16.25 6.25
CA MET A 121 -5.74 15.39 5.17
C MET A 121 -5.99 15.97 3.78
N ASP A 122 -7.19 16.48 3.51
CA ASP A 122 -7.53 17.11 2.22
C ASP A 122 -6.57 18.27 1.90
N SER A 123 -6.25 19.06 2.92
CA SER A 123 -5.34 20.20 2.83
C SER A 123 -3.87 19.85 3.08
N ASN A 124 -3.52 18.57 3.26
CA ASN A 124 -2.16 18.09 3.52
C ASN A 124 -1.49 18.73 4.75
N ARG A 125 -2.28 19.02 5.80
CA ARG A 125 -1.90 19.70 7.06
C ARG A 125 -2.22 18.86 8.31
N HIS A 126 -2.11 17.54 8.24
CA HIS A 126 -2.37 16.62 9.36
C HIS A 126 -1.10 16.10 10.04
N VAL A 127 0.05 16.15 9.37
CA VAL A 127 1.32 15.64 9.92
C VAL A 127 2.04 16.72 10.75
N PRO A 128 2.28 16.53 12.06
CA PRO A 128 2.89 17.55 12.89
C PRO A 128 4.39 17.71 12.60
N ALA A 129 4.94 18.87 12.95
CA ALA A 129 6.37 19.17 12.75
C ALA A 129 7.30 18.16 13.41
N SER A 130 6.92 17.60 14.58
CA SER A 130 7.68 16.55 15.28
C SER A 130 7.84 15.26 14.45
N SER A 131 6.91 14.99 13.56
CA SER A 131 6.92 13.85 12.63
C SER A 131 7.43 14.22 11.24
N GLY A 132 7.92 15.45 11.05
CA GLY A 132 8.38 15.94 9.74
C GLY A 132 9.59 15.21 9.17
N HIS A 133 10.32 14.46 10.00
CA HIS A 133 11.39 13.56 9.54
C HIS A 133 10.86 12.42 8.66
N LEU A 134 9.57 12.07 8.76
CA LEU A 134 8.97 11.03 7.91
C LEU A 134 8.77 11.46 6.46
N PHE A 135 8.71 12.78 6.18
CA PHE A 135 8.55 13.27 4.81
C PHE A 135 9.68 12.84 3.87
N GLN A 136 10.87 12.59 4.39
CA GLN A 136 11.98 12.07 3.57
C GLN A 136 11.68 10.67 2.99
N LEU A 137 10.81 9.90 3.64
CA LEU A 137 10.46 8.54 3.22
C LEU A 137 9.40 8.53 2.11
N VAL A 138 8.66 9.63 1.95
CA VAL A 138 7.59 9.82 0.95
C VAL A 138 7.96 10.94 -0.04
N ASN A 139 9.23 11.34 -0.11
CA ASN A 139 9.65 12.47 -0.93
C ASN A 139 9.67 12.08 -2.42
N TRP A 140 8.54 12.31 -3.08
CA TRP A 140 8.34 11.94 -4.48
C TRP A 140 9.34 12.60 -5.43
N SER A 141 9.87 13.79 -5.12
CA SER A 141 10.91 14.43 -5.95
C SER A 141 12.22 13.64 -6.06
N SER A 142 12.47 12.76 -5.08
CA SER A 142 13.65 11.90 -5.03
C SER A 142 13.36 10.43 -5.36
N LEU A 143 12.09 10.01 -5.23
CA LEU A 143 11.67 8.62 -5.32
C LEU A 143 10.96 8.29 -6.65
N LEU A 144 10.41 9.29 -7.33
CA LEU A 144 9.81 9.10 -8.65
C LEU A 144 10.84 9.28 -9.77
N PRO A 145 10.68 8.55 -10.89
CA PRO A 145 11.38 8.87 -12.13
C PRO A 145 11.07 10.29 -12.62
N ALA A 146 12.02 10.91 -13.32
CA ALA A 146 11.88 12.28 -13.82
C ALA A 146 10.62 12.46 -14.70
N GLN A 147 10.28 11.45 -15.50
CA GLN A 147 9.10 11.45 -16.37
C GLN A 147 7.78 11.54 -15.60
N MET A 148 7.71 10.96 -14.40
CA MET A 148 6.49 10.95 -13.56
C MET A 148 6.36 12.18 -12.64
N SER A 149 7.35 13.06 -12.67
CA SER A 149 7.40 14.30 -11.89
C SER A 149 7.52 15.54 -12.79
N GLU A 150 7.52 15.35 -14.10
CA GLU A 150 7.64 16.42 -15.08
C GLU A 150 6.44 17.37 -14.97
N GLY A 151 6.72 18.68 -14.91
CA GLY A 151 5.68 19.70 -14.75
C GLY A 151 5.19 19.92 -13.31
N HIS A 152 5.68 19.13 -12.34
CA HIS A 152 5.33 19.28 -10.93
C HIS A 152 6.46 19.94 -10.13
N LEU A 153 6.09 20.81 -9.19
CA LEU A 153 7.03 21.43 -8.27
C LEU A 153 6.85 20.84 -6.88
N TYR A 154 7.92 20.26 -6.33
CA TYR A 154 7.87 19.69 -4.99
C TYR A 154 7.68 20.78 -3.95
N ALA A 155 6.50 20.78 -3.33
CA ALA A 155 6.20 21.56 -2.15
C ALA A 155 6.20 20.62 -0.95
N LYS A 156 7.15 20.82 -0.02
CA LYS A 156 7.14 20.05 1.23
C LYS A 156 5.79 20.27 1.94
N PRO A 157 5.12 19.21 2.42
CA PRO A 157 3.84 19.38 3.11
C PRO A 157 3.98 20.29 4.33
N THR A 158 2.94 21.10 4.57
CA THR A 158 2.94 22.05 5.68
C THR A 158 2.62 21.32 6.98
N SER A 159 3.42 21.58 8.01
CA SER A 159 3.23 20.97 9.33
C SER A 159 1.82 21.26 9.89
N GLY A 160 1.13 20.20 10.30
CA GLY A 160 -0.16 20.22 10.97
C GLY A 160 -0.10 20.40 12.48
N SER A 161 -1.28 20.44 13.11
CA SER A 161 -1.41 20.48 14.57
C SER A 161 -0.97 19.15 15.22
N PRO A 162 -0.20 19.18 16.34
CA PRO A 162 0.16 17.97 17.09
C PRO A 162 -1.06 17.28 17.71
N GLU A 163 -2.20 17.96 17.83
CA GLU A 163 -3.41 17.41 18.45
C GLU A 163 -3.99 16.25 17.65
N LEU A 164 -4.02 16.35 16.32
CA LEU A 164 -4.53 15.29 15.44
C LEU A 164 -3.67 14.03 15.53
N ALA A 165 -2.33 14.17 15.51
CA ALA A 165 -1.43 13.03 15.66
C ALA A 165 -1.53 12.38 17.04
N ARG A 166 -1.78 13.17 18.10
CA ARG A 166 -2.01 12.62 19.45
C ARG A 166 -3.34 11.87 19.53
N LYS A 167 -4.39 12.38 18.89
CA LYS A 167 -5.74 11.78 18.91
C LYS A 167 -5.83 10.56 17.99
N TYR A 168 -5.16 10.61 16.85
CA TYR A 168 -5.23 9.62 15.76
C TYR A 168 -3.83 9.24 15.26
N PRO A 169 -2.96 8.65 16.09
CA PRO A 169 -1.58 8.34 15.70
C PRO A 169 -1.47 7.33 14.55
N GLY A 170 -2.55 6.61 14.23
CA GLY A 170 -2.57 5.57 13.21
C GLY A 170 -2.12 6.03 11.83
N PHE A 171 -2.35 7.28 11.43
CA PHE A 171 -1.88 7.78 10.13
C PHE A 171 -0.35 7.96 10.05
N LEU A 172 0.37 7.82 11.17
CA LEU A 172 1.83 7.78 11.22
C LEU A 172 2.38 6.36 11.45
N ASP A 173 1.49 5.38 11.63
CA ASP A 173 1.86 4.00 11.92
C ASP A 173 2.26 3.29 10.63
N VAL A 174 3.42 2.66 10.63
CA VAL A 174 3.94 1.87 9.51
C VAL A 174 3.02 0.71 9.10
N ARG A 175 2.18 0.20 10.01
CA ARG A 175 1.18 -0.83 9.71
C ARG A 175 -0.01 -0.30 8.91
N ALA A 176 -0.24 1.03 8.94
CA ALA A 176 -1.23 1.70 8.10
C ALA A 176 -0.60 2.33 6.85
N ALA A 177 0.66 2.77 6.95
CA ALA A 177 1.43 3.37 5.86
C ALA A 177 2.76 2.62 5.66
N PRO A 178 2.76 1.44 5.00
CA PRO A 178 3.95 0.62 4.81
C PRO A 178 5.11 1.33 4.11
N LEU A 179 4.85 2.38 3.34
CA LEU A 179 5.88 3.22 2.74
C LEU A 179 6.74 3.96 3.77
N LEU A 180 6.33 4.02 5.04
CA LEU A 180 7.09 4.65 6.13
C LEU A 180 8.09 3.71 6.80
N ALA A 181 8.18 2.45 6.35
CA ALA A 181 9.07 1.48 6.96
C ALA A 181 10.53 1.89 6.87
N ALA A 182 11.28 1.70 7.97
CA ALA A 182 12.72 1.88 7.96
C ALA A 182 13.39 0.86 7.03
N GLU A 183 14.55 1.23 6.48
CA GLU A 183 15.29 0.38 5.54
C GLU A 183 15.62 -1.01 6.11
N ALA A 184 15.98 -1.09 7.40
CA ALA A 184 16.25 -2.36 8.09
C ALA A 184 15.04 -3.32 8.11
N ARG A 185 13.83 -2.78 8.05
CA ARG A 185 12.61 -3.59 7.90
C ARG A 185 12.39 -3.99 6.44
N LEU A 186 12.58 -3.06 5.50
CA LEU A 186 12.44 -3.34 4.07
C LEU A 186 13.41 -4.43 3.59
N ARG A 187 14.66 -4.43 4.06
CA ARG A 187 15.68 -5.44 3.72
C ARG A 187 15.29 -6.89 4.04
N ARG A 188 14.31 -7.10 4.93
CA ARG A 188 13.82 -8.42 5.34
C ARG A 188 12.60 -8.88 4.54
N LEU A 189 12.13 -8.09 3.59
CA LEU A 189 10.93 -8.42 2.82
C LEU A 189 11.21 -9.53 1.78
N PRO A 190 10.20 -10.36 1.49
CA PRO A 190 10.33 -11.43 0.52
C PRO A 190 10.41 -10.88 -0.91
N LEU A 191 10.59 -11.78 -1.88
CA LEU A 191 10.42 -11.49 -3.29
C LEU A 191 9.10 -10.73 -3.50
N THR A 192 9.17 -9.58 -4.14
CA THR A 192 8.04 -8.65 -4.22
C THR A 192 7.61 -8.40 -5.66
N TYR A 193 6.30 -8.48 -5.91
CA TYR A 193 5.65 -8.00 -7.12
C TYR A 193 4.88 -6.72 -6.80
N ILE A 194 5.05 -5.68 -7.62
CA ILE A 194 4.25 -4.46 -7.56
C ILE A 194 3.65 -4.21 -8.93
N LEU A 195 2.34 -4.03 -8.98
CA LEU A 195 1.61 -3.55 -10.15
C LEU A 195 1.14 -2.13 -9.87
N THR A 196 1.34 -1.22 -10.81
CA THR A 196 0.83 0.17 -10.74
C THR A 196 0.10 0.53 -12.03
N CYS A 197 -0.89 1.42 -11.90
CA CYS A 197 -1.71 1.94 -12.99
C CYS A 197 -1.36 3.41 -13.25
N GLY A 198 -1.35 3.87 -14.51
CA GLY A 198 -1.05 5.27 -14.84
C GLY A 198 -2.17 6.23 -14.43
N HIS A 199 -3.43 5.85 -14.67
CA HIS A 199 -4.63 6.59 -14.28
C HIS A 199 -5.10 6.20 -12.88
N ASP A 200 -4.26 6.48 -11.87
CA ASP A 200 -4.52 6.13 -10.48
C ASP A 200 -3.87 7.15 -9.54
N VAL A 201 -4.64 7.68 -8.58
CA VAL A 201 -4.08 8.57 -7.54
C VAL A 201 -3.01 7.87 -6.70
N LEU A 202 -3.07 6.55 -6.56
CA LEU A 202 -2.10 5.73 -5.83
C LEU A 202 -0.90 5.26 -6.67
N ARG A 203 -0.77 5.72 -7.93
CA ARG A 203 0.36 5.36 -8.79
C ARG A 203 1.69 5.63 -8.07
N ASP A 204 1.86 6.84 -7.58
CA ASP A 204 3.14 7.28 -7.01
C ASP A 204 3.46 6.55 -5.70
N ASP A 205 2.46 6.18 -4.89
CA ASP A 205 2.64 5.33 -3.72
C ASP A 205 3.38 4.04 -4.07
N GLY A 206 2.90 3.33 -5.10
CA GLY A 206 3.50 2.08 -5.56
C GLY A 206 4.89 2.28 -6.17
N VAL A 207 5.09 3.34 -6.96
CA VAL A 207 6.38 3.65 -7.60
C VAL A 207 7.43 4.03 -6.55
N MET A 208 7.09 4.88 -5.59
CA MET A 208 7.98 5.25 -4.49
C MET A 208 8.36 4.04 -3.64
N TYR A 209 7.40 3.15 -3.34
CA TYR A 209 7.70 1.92 -2.60
C TYR A 209 8.65 1.01 -3.38
N ALA A 210 8.41 0.83 -4.67
CA ALA A 210 9.29 0.09 -5.57
C ALA A 210 10.73 0.64 -5.57
N ALA A 211 10.88 1.98 -5.61
CA ALA A 211 12.19 2.62 -5.50
C ALA A 211 12.88 2.31 -4.17
N ARG A 212 12.16 2.41 -3.05
CA ARG A 212 12.70 2.12 -1.71
C ARG A 212 13.07 0.64 -1.53
N LEU A 213 12.24 -0.28 -2.02
CA LEU A 213 12.54 -1.73 -2.00
C LEU A 213 13.79 -2.07 -2.83
N ARG A 214 13.92 -1.48 -4.01
CA ARG A 214 15.10 -1.65 -4.87
C ARG A 214 16.37 -1.13 -4.19
N ALA A 215 16.30 0.05 -3.55
CA ALA A 215 17.42 0.61 -2.79
C ALA A 215 17.80 -0.26 -1.56
N ALA A 216 16.81 -0.90 -0.92
CA ALA A 216 17.03 -1.86 0.16
C ALA A 216 17.58 -3.22 -0.33
N GLY A 217 17.66 -3.47 -1.64
CA GLY A 217 18.15 -4.74 -2.19
C GLY A 217 17.11 -5.87 -2.17
N VAL A 218 15.82 -5.54 -2.06
CA VAL A 218 14.73 -6.53 -2.13
C VAL A 218 14.56 -7.01 -3.57
N PRO A 219 14.49 -8.33 -3.83
CA PRO A 219 14.15 -8.85 -5.15
C PRO A 219 12.76 -8.35 -5.57
N LEU A 220 12.68 -7.60 -6.66
CA LEU A 220 11.49 -6.85 -7.05
C LEU A 220 11.18 -6.99 -8.54
N THR A 221 9.93 -7.36 -8.84
CA THR A 221 9.32 -7.14 -10.15
C THR A 221 8.30 -6.01 -10.03
N HIS A 222 8.53 -4.90 -10.73
CA HIS A 222 7.59 -3.79 -10.79
C HIS A 222 7.05 -3.65 -12.22
N ARG A 223 5.73 -3.75 -12.38
CA ARG A 223 5.01 -3.57 -13.64
C ARG A 223 4.16 -2.31 -13.57
N HIS A 224 4.45 -1.37 -14.46
CA HIS A 224 3.65 -0.16 -14.63
C HIS A 224 2.82 -0.27 -15.90
N PHE A 225 1.51 -0.09 -15.77
CA PHE A 225 0.57 -0.11 -16.88
C PHE A 225 0.01 1.30 -17.09
N GLU A 226 0.60 2.03 -18.04
CA GLU A 226 0.27 3.44 -18.32
C GLU A 226 -1.24 3.64 -18.54
N GLU A 227 -1.82 2.85 -19.44
CA GLU A 227 -3.24 2.95 -19.83
C GLU A 227 -4.23 2.34 -18.81
N ALA A 228 -3.73 1.78 -17.71
CA ALA A 228 -4.58 1.15 -16.70
C ALA A 228 -5.04 2.15 -15.64
N PHE A 229 -6.13 1.81 -14.95
CA PHE A 229 -6.76 2.63 -13.93
C PHE A 229 -6.96 1.85 -12.63
N HIS A 230 -7.26 2.56 -11.55
CA HIS A 230 -7.45 1.95 -10.24
C HIS A 230 -8.60 0.92 -10.23
N GLY A 231 -8.36 -0.26 -9.67
CA GLY A 231 -9.40 -1.31 -9.58
C GLY A 231 -9.68 -2.03 -10.91
N ALA A 232 -8.83 -1.87 -11.93
CA ALA A 232 -9.00 -2.55 -13.22
C ALA A 232 -9.13 -4.08 -13.13
N LEU A 233 -8.63 -4.74 -12.07
CA LEU A 233 -8.85 -6.19 -11.87
C LEU A 233 -10.31 -6.57 -11.57
N PHE A 234 -11.17 -5.65 -11.16
CA PHE A 234 -12.60 -5.95 -11.02
C PHE A 234 -13.27 -6.24 -12.36
N PHE A 235 -12.65 -5.83 -13.48
CA PHE A 235 -13.18 -5.94 -14.83
C PHE A 235 -12.57 -7.12 -15.61
N VAL A 236 -12.23 -8.22 -14.91
CA VAL A 236 -11.62 -9.43 -15.53
C VAL A 236 -12.64 -10.45 -16.03
N SER A 237 -13.90 -10.35 -15.63
CA SER A 237 -14.96 -11.28 -16.02
C SER A 237 -16.35 -10.62 -16.02
N GLY A 238 -17.32 -11.28 -16.65
CA GLY A 238 -18.72 -10.83 -16.72
C GLY A 238 -18.99 -9.81 -17.84
N LEU A 239 -20.16 -9.16 -17.78
CA LEU A 239 -20.62 -8.23 -18.82
C LEU A 239 -19.82 -6.91 -18.86
N SER A 240 -19.02 -6.63 -17.83
CA SER A 240 -18.16 -5.45 -17.72
C SER A 240 -16.69 -5.78 -17.99
N GLU A 241 -16.40 -6.90 -18.63
CA GLU A 241 -15.03 -7.31 -18.88
C GLU A 241 -14.28 -6.32 -19.78
N LEU A 242 -13.07 -5.95 -19.37
CA LEU A 242 -12.18 -5.08 -20.12
C LEU A 242 -10.84 -5.78 -20.38
N ALA A 243 -10.31 -5.57 -21.58
CA ALA A 243 -9.01 -6.12 -21.98
C ALA A 243 -7.87 -5.70 -21.03
N VAL A 244 -7.94 -4.49 -20.47
CA VAL A 244 -6.97 -4.00 -19.48
C VAL A 244 -6.97 -4.84 -18.20
N GLY A 245 -8.15 -5.19 -17.67
CA GLY A 245 -8.27 -6.06 -16.51
C GLY A 245 -7.63 -7.42 -16.76
N ARG A 246 -7.91 -8.04 -17.91
CA ARG A 246 -7.27 -9.31 -18.31
C ARG A 246 -5.75 -9.21 -18.43
N ARG A 247 -5.21 -8.12 -19.00
CA ARG A 247 -3.75 -7.93 -19.08
C ARG A 247 -3.10 -7.84 -17.70
N LEU A 248 -3.72 -7.11 -16.77
CA LEU A 248 -3.24 -7.00 -15.39
C LEU A 248 -3.29 -8.36 -14.69
N LEU A 249 -4.39 -9.10 -14.85
CA LEU A 249 -4.53 -10.45 -14.29
C LEU A 249 -3.47 -11.38 -14.84
N ASN A 250 -3.29 -11.44 -16.17
CA ASN A 250 -2.31 -12.30 -16.81
C ASN A 250 -0.88 -11.99 -16.32
N SER A 251 -0.50 -10.70 -16.28
CA SER A 251 0.82 -10.30 -15.78
C SER A 251 1.05 -10.71 -14.33
N TYR A 252 0.00 -10.70 -13.51
CA TYR A 252 0.08 -11.14 -12.11
C TYR A 252 0.15 -12.67 -12.01
N THR A 253 -0.69 -13.42 -12.74
CA THR A 253 -0.71 -14.89 -12.69
C THR A 253 0.55 -15.50 -13.29
N GLU A 254 1.05 -14.97 -14.42
CA GLU A 254 2.33 -15.40 -15.02
C GLU A 254 3.47 -15.25 -14.01
N TRP A 255 3.50 -14.12 -13.28
CA TRP A 255 4.50 -13.92 -12.23
C TRP A 255 4.35 -14.91 -11.07
N LEU A 256 3.12 -15.25 -10.68
CA LEU A 256 2.90 -16.27 -9.64
C LEU A 256 3.38 -17.65 -10.10
N ASP A 257 3.06 -18.06 -11.34
CA ASP A 257 3.44 -19.36 -11.90
C ASP A 257 4.96 -19.55 -11.99
N GLU A 258 5.70 -18.44 -12.20
CA GLU A 258 7.17 -18.45 -12.23
C GLU A 258 7.81 -18.55 -10.84
N ASN A 259 7.13 -18.07 -9.79
CA ASN A 259 7.77 -17.80 -8.50
C ASN A 259 7.20 -18.61 -7.31
N LEU A 260 6.06 -19.28 -7.51
CA LEU A 260 5.34 -20.08 -6.52
C LEU A 260 4.83 -21.39 -7.09
#